data_AF-A0AAW6IXF4-F1
#
_entry.id   AF-A0AAW6IXF4-F1
#
_cell.length_a   1.000
_cell.length_b   1.000
_cell.length_c   1.000
_cell.angle_alpha   90.00
_cell.angle_beta   90.00
_cell.angle_gamma   90.00
#
_symmetry.space_group_name_H-M   'P 1'
#
loop_
_entity.id
_entity.type
_entity.pdbx_description
1 polymer ?
#
loop_
_entity_poly.entity_id
_entity_poly.type
_entity_poly.pdbx_seq_one_letter_code
_entity_poly.pdbx_strand_id
1 'polypeptide(L)'
;MFDETQHAQVRNNTLDVSFGGHSAAGIKDENQDAFAALNTEHEQQETKGAIACLADGCSSAKNAKQASQLSVTHFINEYLNTPDSWAVKKSVSKVLASLNQWLYSQSVNYNHLGQRQADWMTTFTVLILKSATGYIFHLGDTRITRLRDNQMEAITRDHKVNDTLTRALGAQSHQEIDVYEVDLKAGDIYILTCDGVHDVLPYSEIANEINTHNNLEQAASAITSRAIAQGSDDNVSCLLVKVNSIAQQNLDELYQSLTQRKIPPALEVGQIIDGYTVIRKINESSRSHIYLVQQAPDAPPVVLKAPSVNFEDDIHYLQGFIREGWVGQRINHPNVMKVLNTQSQSRFLYHICEYMDGQTLSDYKHDVPYLEIAQVRSIVEQIVHALRAFQRLDMVHRDLKLDNVMIDAHGKVTLIDYGTVSVAAMDESVKQIADDCPQGTIDYTAPETLISLHADFKSDMFSLGVIAYELLCSKLPYKTLPASHTPIDYSHWQYTSIRKYRADIPFWLDQALMKALAPKPELRYHAFSEFLTDISKPNPHLQSSANKISIMKRDPVLLWKSISLCLFIILLCVLIIKN
;
A
#
# COMPACT_ATOMS: atom_id res chain seq x y z
N MET A 1 47.45 30.98 -1.18
CA MET A 1 48.07 29.65 -1.33
C MET A 1 47.68 28.84 -0.11
N PHE A 2 46.44 28.33 -0.10
CA PHE A 2 45.83 27.41 0.88
C PHE A 2 44.56 26.93 0.16
N ASP A 3 44.70 25.92 -0.67
CA ASP A 3 44.50 24.49 -0.38
C ASP A 3 43.08 24.08 -0.78
N GLU A 4 42.98 23.74 -2.07
CA GLU A 4 41.87 23.02 -2.70
C GLU A 4 41.93 21.57 -2.20
N THR A 5 40.99 21.14 -1.36
CA THR A 5 40.51 19.73 -1.27
C THR A 5 39.61 19.51 -0.06
N GLN A 6 38.35 19.96 -0.13
CA GLN A 6 37.23 19.29 0.53
C GLN A 6 35.96 19.43 -0.33
N HIS A 7 36.01 18.90 -1.55
CA HIS A 7 34.77 18.44 -2.18
C HIS A 7 34.31 17.22 -1.38
N ALA A 8 33.38 17.44 -0.45
CA ALA A 8 32.58 16.36 0.10
C ALA A 8 31.92 15.64 -1.10
N GLN A 9 32.37 14.42 -1.38
CA GLN A 9 31.68 13.51 -2.29
C GLN A 9 30.23 13.40 -1.81
N VAL A 10 29.33 14.02 -2.56
CA VAL A 10 27.91 13.72 -2.50
C VAL A 10 27.80 12.25 -2.90
N ARG A 11 27.69 11.36 -1.91
CA ARG A 11 27.39 9.95 -2.19
C ARG A 11 25.98 9.94 -2.74
N ASN A 12 25.84 9.63 -4.04
CA ASN A 12 24.55 9.42 -4.68
C ASN A 12 23.87 8.23 -3.99
N ASN A 13 22.91 8.51 -3.11
CA ASN A 13 22.16 7.51 -2.35
C ASN A 13 20.97 6.95 -3.14
N THR A 14 21.15 6.81 -4.45
CA THR A 14 20.12 6.30 -5.35
C THR A 14 20.40 4.85 -5.71
N LEU A 15 19.34 4.13 -6.06
CA LEU A 15 19.47 2.82 -6.69
C LEU A 15 20.38 3.01 -7.90
N ASP A 16 21.48 2.25 -7.99
CA ASP A 16 22.34 2.28 -9.16
C ASP A 16 22.40 0.88 -9.76
N VAL A 17 22.08 0.81 -11.04
CA VAL A 17 21.92 -0.45 -11.77
C VAL A 17 22.67 -0.33 -13.09
N SER A 18 23.44 -1.35 -13.41
CA SER A 18 24.10 -1.50 -14.71
C SER A 18 23.45 -2.62 -15.51
N PHE A 19 23.36 -2.41 -16.81
CA PHE A 19 22.77 -3.36 -17.74
C PHE A 19 23.79 -3.82 -18.76
N GLY A 20 23.57 -5.01 -19.30
CA GLY A 20 24.22 -5.45 -20.53
C GLY A 20 23.42 -6.58 -21.14
N GLY A 21 23.17 -6.53 -22.44
CA GLY A 21 22.35 -7.53 -23.11
C GLY A 21 22.81 -7.82 -24.52
N HIS A 22 22.53 -9.03 -24.98
CA HIS A 22 22.77 -9.45 -26.35
C HIS A 22 21.64 -10.39 -26.79
N SER A 23 21.20 -10.22 -28.03
CA SER A 23 20.16 -11.04 -28.63
C SER A 23 20.48 -11.29 -30.10
N ALA A 24 20.37 -12.53 -30.55
CA ALA A 24 20.68 -12.95 -31.90
C ALA A 24 19.71 -14.03 -32.39
N ALA A 25 19.55 -14.10 -33.71
CA ALA A 25 18.68 -15.09 -34.35
C ALA A 25 19.16 -16.54 -34.14
N GLY A 26 20.42 -16.75 -33.74
CA GLY A 26 21.01 -18.08 -33.61
C GLY A 26 21.10 -18.76 -34.97
N ILE A 27 20.50 -19.95 -35.09
CA ILE A 27 20.41 -20.69 -36.36
C ILE A 27 19.17 -20.32 -37.19
N LYS A 28 18.22 -19.56 -36.63
CA LYS A 28 16.99 -19.14 -37.33
C LYS A 28 17.27 -17.96 -38.27
N ASP A 29 16.43 -17.81 -39.29
CA ASP A 29 16.54 -16.72 -40.27
C ASP A 29 16.22 -15.33 -39.67
N GLU A 30 15.42 -15.31 -38.61
CA GLU A 30 14.97 -14.08 -37.96
C GLU A 30 15.06 -14.20 -36.44
N ASN A 31 15.46 -13.11 -35.80
CA ASN A 31 15.40 -12.97 -34.35
C ASN A 31 13.98 -12.52 -33.94
N GLN A 32 13.27 -13.40 -33.25
CA GLN A 32 11.91 -13.18 -32.73
C GLN A 32 11.92 -12.71 -31.28
N ASP A 33 13.08 -12.66 -30.63
CA ASP A 33 13.23 -12.14 -29.28
C ASP A 33 13.34 -10.61 -29.25
N ALA A 34 12.91 -10.03 -28.13
CA ALA A 34 13.12 -8.64 -27.81
C ALA A 34 13.47 -8.48 -26.34
N PHE A 35 14.39 -7.58 -26.04
CA PHE A 35 14.63 -7.13 -24.67
C PHE A 35 14.80 -5.62 -24.63
N ALA A 36 14.54 -5.03 -23.47
CA ALA A 36 14.89 -3.65 -23.20
C ALA A 36 15.22 -3.48 -21.72
N ALA A 37 16.13 -2.56 -21.44
CA ALA A 37 16.44 -2.14 -20.09
C ALA A 37 16.52 -0.62 -20.03
N LEU A 38 16.02 -0.05 -18.93
CA LEU A 38 15.98 1.38 -18.71
C LEU A 38 16.31 1.67 -17.24
N ASN A 39 17.36 2.46 -17.02
CA ASN A 39 17.52 3.17 -15.75
C ASN A 39 16.72 4.47 -15.87
N THR A 40 15.73 4.67 -15.00
CA THR A 40 14.90 5.87 -15.03
C THR A 40 15.66 7.08 -14.52
N GLU A 41 15.23 8.28 -14.94
CA GLU A 41 15.82 9.53 -14.46
C GLU A 41 15.60 9.71 -12.94
N HIS A 42 16.45 10.49 -12.28
CA HIS A 42 16.49 10.63 -10.81
C HIS A 42 15.12 10.82 -10.14
N GLU A 43 14.22 11.63 -10.71
CA GLU A 43 12.88 11.89 -10.14
C GLU A 43 11.94 10.69 -10.30
N GLN A 44 12.05 9.95 -11.40
CA GLN A 44 11.27 8.74 -11.68
C GLN A 44 11.85 7.50 -11.02
N GLN A 45 13.10 7.53 -10.59
CA GLN A 45 13.77 6.39 -9.97
C GLN A 45 13.17 6.03 -8.61
N GLU A 46 12.66 7.03 -7.87
CA GLU A 46 11.96 6.81 -6.61
C GLU A 46 10.57 6.19 -6.79
N THR A 47 9.89 6.44 -7.92
CA THR A 47 8.49 6.03 -8.13
C THR A 47 8.36 4.81 -9.04
N LYS A 48 9.19 4.73 -10.10
CA LYS A 48 9.19 3.69 -11.14
C LYS A 48 10.38 2.74 -11.05
N GLY A 49 11.51 3.20 -10.54
CA GLY A 49 12.73 2.38 -10.43
C GLY A 49 13.33 2.00 -11.80
N ALA A 50 14.28 1.06 -11.78
CA ALA A 50 14.94 0.54 -12.96
C ALA A 50 14.13 -0.64 -13.55
N ILE A 51 14.07 -0.74 -14.88
CA ILE A 51 13.21 -1.70 -15.59
C ILE A 51 14.09 -2.55 -16.51
N ALA A 52 13.88 -3.87 -16.53
CA ALA A 52 14.48 -4.79 -17.48
C ALA A 52 13.45 -5.84 -17.91
N CYS A 53 13.15 -5.92 -19.20
CA CYS A 53 12.21 -6.90 -19.74
C CYS A 53 12.80 -7.69 -20.90
N LEU A 54 12.34 -8.93 -21.01
CA LEU A 54 12.67 -9.90 -22.05
C LEU A 54 11.36 -10.55 -22.52
N ALA A 55 11.18 -10.64 -23.83
CA ALA A 55 10.07 -11.31 -24.47
C ALA A 55 10.60 -12.20 -25.59
N ASP A 56 10.15 -13.45 -25.60
CA ASP A 56 10.45 -14.44 -26.64
C ASP A 56 9.20 -14.63 -27.51
N GLY A 57 9.36 -14.45 -28.81
CA GLY A 57 8.27 -14.57 -29.76
C GLY A 57 7.93 -16.05 -30.00
N CYS A 58 6.69 -16.47 -29.72
CA CYS A 58 6.37 -17.89 -29.90
C CYS A 58 6.39 -18.28 -31.38
N SER A 59 7.26 -19.21 -31.76
CA SER A 59 7.46 -19.65 -33.16
C SER A 59 6.19 -20.19 -33.84
N SER A 60 5.17 -20.60 -33.08
CA SER A 60 3.86 -21.01 -33.62
C SER A 60 2.98 -19.84 -34.09
N ALA A 61 3.32 -18.61 -33.71
CA ALA A 61 2.58 -17.39 -34.04
C ALA A 61 3.14 -16.71 -35.29
N LYS A 62 2.24 -16.26 -36.17
CA LYS A 62 2.61 -15.62 -37.43
C LYS A 62 3.38 -14.30 -37.24
N ASN A 63 3.04 -13.53 -36.20
CA ASN A 63 3.62 -12.22 -35.91
C ASN A 63 4.44 -12.25 -34.61
N ALA A 64 5.15 -13.36 -34.35
CA ALA A 64 5.91 -13.59 -33.13
C ALA A 64 6.89 -12.45 -32.79
N LYS A 65 7.70 -12.03 -33.77
CA LYS A 65 8.65 -10.90 -33.64
C LYS A 65 7.97 -9.58 -33.31
N GLN A 66 6.86 -9.26 -33.99
CA GLN A 66 6.14 -8.02 -33.74
C GLN A 66 5.48 -8.05 -32.35
N ALA A 67 5.01 -9.23 -31.92
CA ALA A 67 4.42 -9.41 -30.59
C ALA A 67 5.45 -9.19 -29.47
N SER A 68 6.65 -9.78 -29.56
CA SER A 68 7.71 -9.60 -28.57
C SER A 68 8.20 -8.15 -28.52
N GLN A 69 8.51 -7.55 -29.68
CA GLN A 69 8.96 -6.15 -29.78
C GLN A 69 7.94 -5.16 -29.23
N LEU A 70 6.67 -5.33 -29.59
CA LEU A 70 5.59 -4.47 -29.11
C LEU A 70 5.36 -4.66 -27.61
N SER A 71 5.45 -5.89 -27.11
CA SER A 71 5.28 -6.16 -25.68
C SER A 71 6.33 -5.45 -24.84
N VAL A 72 7.61 -5.53 -25.24
CA VAL A 72 8.73 -4.86 -24.55
C VAL A 72 8.59 -3.34 -24.61
N THR A 73 8.41 -2.78 -25.81
CA THR A 73 8.40 -1.33 -26.01
C THR A 73 7.15 -0.67 -25.42
N HIS A 74 5.97 -1.24 -25.64
CA HIS A 74 4.73 -0.70 -25.11
C HIS A 74 4.66 -0.84 -23.60
N PHE A 75 5.14 -1.95 -23.03
CA PHE A 75 5.18 -2.13 -21.58
C PHE A 75 5.96 -1.02 -20.89
N ILE A 76 7.19 -0.73 -21.33
CA ILE A 76 8.02 0.32 -20.71
C ILE A 76 7.31 1.67 -20.82
N ASN A 77 6.81 2.02 -22.00
CA ASN A 77 6.14 3.31 -22.21
C ASN A 77 4.89 3.46 -21.32
N GLU A 78 4.02 2.45 -21.28
CA GLU A 78 2.79 2.52 -20.47
C GLU A 78 3.10 2.46 -18.97
N TYR A 79 4.08 1.67 -18.54
CA TYR A 79 4.49 1.59 -17.14
C TYR A 79 4.99 2.94 -16.62
N LEU A 80 5.83 3.65 -17.38
CA LEU A 80 6.30 4.98 -17.01
C LEU A 80 5.16 6.01 -16.94
N ASN A 81 4.14 5.87 -17.79
CA ASN A 81 2.95 6.74 -17.79
C ASN A 81 1.89 6.36 -16.74
N THR A 82 2.08 5.28 -15.97
CA THR A 82 1.19 5.00 -14.83
C THR A 82 1.33 6.08 -13.75
N PRO A 83 0.31 6.31 -12.91
CA PRO A 83 0.45 7.24 -11.78
C PRO A 83 1.61 6.85 -10.84
N ASP A 84 2.41 7.82 -10.40
CA ASP A 84 3.55 7.60 -9.48
C ASP A 84 3.14 7.01 -8.13
N SER A 85 1.89 7.21 -7.74
CA SER A 85 1.34 6.74 -6.48
C SER A 85 0.89 5.28 -6.49
N TRP A 86 0.85 4.63 -7.66
CA TRP A 86 0.47 3.22 -7.75
C TRP A 86 1.64 2.32 -7.37
N ALA A 87 1.39 1.33 -6.49
CA ALA A 87 2.32 0.23 -6.27
C ALA A 87 2.74 -0.44 -7.58
N VAL A 88 3.99 -0.92 -7.63
CA VAL A 88 4.58 -1.57 -8.82
C VAL A 88 3.68 -2.70 -9.33
N LYS A 89 3.22 -3.58 -8.44
CA LYS A 89 2.26 -4.66 -8.75
C LYS A 89 1.02 -4.16 -9.48
N LYS A 90 0.38 -3.11 -8.97
CA LYS A 90 -0.84 -2.54 -9.58
C LYS A 90 -0.57 -1.97 -10.97
N SER A 91 0.51 -1.20 -11.11
CA SER A 91 0.92 -0.60 -12.38
C SER A 91 1.18 -1.68 -13.43
N VAL A 92 2.02 -2.65 -13.11
CA VAL A 92 2.36 -3.74 -14.02
C VAL A 92 1.14 -4.57 -14.39
N SER A 93 0.33 -5.00 -13.42
CA SER A 93 -0.87 -5.80 -13.72
C SER A 93 -1.86 -5.06 -14.63
N LYS A 94 -2.01 -3.74 -14.49
CA LYS A 94 -2.88 -2.95 -15.37
C LYS A 94 -2.33 -2.82 -16.78
N VAL A 95 -1.03 -2.56 -16.91
CA VAL A 95 -0.37 -2.47 -18.22
C VAL A 95 -0.42 -3.81 -18.94
N LEU A 96 -0.05 -4.91 -18.26
CA LEU A 96 -0.05 -6.25 -18.87
C LEU A 96 -1.45 -6.74 -19.21
N ALA A 97 -2.47 -6.43 -18.41
CA ALA A 97 -3.85 -6.77 -18.76
C ALA A 97 -4.31 -6.06 -20.04
N SER A 98 -3.98 -4.77 -20.20
CA SER A 98 -4.29 -3.98 -21.40
C SER A 98 -3.55 -4.53 -22.62
N LEU A 99 -2.25 -4.77 -22.49
CA LEU A 99 -1.40 -5.31 -23.54
C LEU A 99 -1.86 -6.71 -23.99
N ASN A 100 -2.17 -7.60 -23.04
CA ASN A 100 -2.70 -8.93 -23.33
C ASN A 100 -4.02 -8.85 -24.12
N GLN A 101 -4.94 -7.99 -23.68
CA GLN A 101 -6.22 -7.81 -24.36
C GLN A 101 -6.05 -7.29 -25.79
N TRP A 102 -5.09 -6.38 -26.01
CA TRP A 102 -4.76 -5.89 -27.34
C TRP A 102 -4.20 -7.00 -28.23
N LEU A 103 -3.15 -7.72 -27.81
CA LEU A 103 -2.55 -8.82 -28.57
C LEU A 103 -3.59 -9.92 -28.88
N TYR A 104 -4.39 -10.28 -27.88
CA TYR A 104 -5.48 -11.23 -28.04
C TYR A 104 -6.51 -10.73 -29.06
N SER A 105 -6.84 -9.43 -29.10
CA SER A 105 -7.79 -8.87 -30.07
C SER A 105 -7.29 -8.91 -31.52
N GLN A 106 -5.98 -8.84 -31.75
CA GLN A 106 -5.37 -8.83 -33.10
C GLN A 106 -5.34 -10.22 -33.77
N SER A 107 -5.57 -11.29 -33.01
CA SER A 107 -5.60 -12.65 -33.56
C SER A 107 -6.94 -12.90 -34.28
N VAL A 108 -7.04 -12.71 -35.59
CA VAL A 108 -8.34 -12.78 -36.33
C VAL A 108 -8.59 -14.15 -36.97
N ASN A 109 -7.55 -14.99 -37.08
CA ASN A 109 -7.65 -16.26 -37.78
C ASN A 109 -8.23 -17.38 -36.91
N TYR A 110 -8.97 -18.29 -37.56
CA TYR A 110 -9.47 -19.52 -36.96
C TYR A 110 -8.87 -20.70 -37.70
N ASN A 111 -8.40 -21.70 -36.97
CA ASN A 111 -7.88 -22.93 -37.55
C ASN A 111 -9.00 -23.76 -38.19
N HIS A 112 -8.65 -24.85 -38.88
CA HIS A 112 -9.62 -25.74 -39.55
C HIS A 112 -10.65 -26.38 -38.61
N LEU A 113 -10.44 -26.32 -37.30
CA LEU A 113 -11.35 -26.80 -36.25
C LEU A 113 -12.26 -25.68 -35.68
N GLY A 114 -12.21 -24.47 -36.25
CA GLY A 114 -12.97 -23.31 -35.77
C GLY A 114 -12.47 -22.73 -34.45
N GLN A 115 -11.27 -23.11 -34.00
CA GLN A 115 -10.62 -22.53 -32.83
C GLN A 115 -9.74 -21.35 -33.26
N ARG A 116 -9.71 -20.31 -32.44
CA ARG A 116 -8.92 -19.11 -32.71
C ARG A 116 -7.43 -19.45 -32.72
N GLN A 117 -6.72 -19.05 -33.76
CA GLN A 117 -5.26 -19.17 -33.85
C GLN A 117 -4.64 -17.90 -33.28
N ALA A 118 -3.76 -18.04 -32.28
CA ALA A 118 -3.05 -16.91 -31.68
C ALA A 118 -1.94 -16.45 -32.63
N ASP A 119 -2.22 -15.42 -33.44
CA ASP A 119 -1.27 -14.86 -34.41
C ASP A 119 -0.26 -13.90 -33.77
N TRP A 120 -0.59 -13.39 -32.58
CA TRP A 120 0.20 -12.43 -31.80
C TRP A 120 0.45 -13.00 -30.40
N MET A 121 1.49 -13.83 -30.28
CA MET A 121 1.79 -14.55 -29.04
C MET A 121 3.28 -14.46 -28.69
N THR A 122 3.57 -14.16 -27.44
CA THR A 122 4.95 -14.01 -26.93
C THR A 122 4.99 -14.32 -25.43
N THR A 123 6.13 -14.80 -24.96
CA THR A 123 6.45 -14.81 -23.53
C THR A 123 6.71 -13.38 -23.07
N PHE A 124 6.58 -13.13 -21.77
CA PHE A 124 6.93 -11.84 -21.22
C PHE A 124 7.42 -11.97 -19.80
N THR A 125 8.63 -11.49 -19.57
CA THR A 125 9.27 -11.46 -18.27
C THR A 125 9.83 -10.07 -18.03
N VAL A 126 9.50 -9.48 -16.89
CA VAL A 126 10.01 -8.17 -16.47
C VAL A 126 10.49 -8.20 -15.03
N LEU A 127 11.64 -7.58 -14.81
CA LEU A 127 12.22 -7.23 -13.53
C LEU A 127 12.15 -5.71 -13.35
N ILE A 128 11.56 -5.27 -12.25
CA ILE A 128 11.55 -3.87 -11.81
C ILE A 128 12.30 -3.78 -10.50
N LEU A 129 13.39 -3.01 -10.46
CA LEU A 129 14.17 -2.76 -9.25
C LEU A 129 13.77 -1.40 -8.71
N LYS A 130 13.21 -1.34 -7.50
CA LYS A 130 12.77 -0.09 -6.86
C LYS A 130 13.16 -0.12 -5.39
N SER A 131 13.87 0.91 -4.94
CA SER A 131 14.47 0.98 -3.61
C SER A 131 15.34 -0.25 -3.29
N ALA A 132 14.90 -1.12 -2.38
CA ALA A 132 15.60 -2.34 -1.98
C ALA A 132 14.86 -3.62 -2.43
N THR A 133 13.84 -3.50 -3.27
CA THR A 133 12.99 -4.61 -3.69
C THR A 133 13.03 -4.80 -5.20
N GLY A 134 13.19 -6.05 -5.65
CA GLY A 134 12.99 -6.48 -7.01
C GLY A 134 11.60 -7.07 -7.18
N TYR A 135 10.82 -6.54 -8.12
CA TYR A 135 9.50 -7.06 -8.50
C TYR A 135 9.60 -7.76 -9.84
N ILE A 136 9.21 -9.03 -9.89
CA ILE A 136 9.28 -9.85 -11.10
C ILE A 136 7.87 -10.23 -11.51
N PHE A 137 7.56 -10.02 -12.79
CA PHE A 137 6.31 -10.47 -13.41
C PHE A 137 6.67 -11.36 -14.58
N HIS A 138 6.15 -12.57 -14.56
CA HIS A 138 6.61 -13.63 -15.44
C HIS A 138 5.45 -14.38 -16.09
N LEU A 139 5.60 -14.62 -17.39
CA LEU A 139 4.63 -15.33 -18.21
C LEU A 139 5.32 -16.02 -19.40
N GLY A 140 5.55 -17.32 -19.32
CA GLY A 140 6.04 -18.13 -20.44
C GLY A 140 7.19 -19.00 -19.98
N ASP A 141 8.17 -19.22 -20.84
CA ASP A 141 9.38 -20.00 -20.56
C ASP A 141 10.67 -19.17 -20.61
N THR A 142 10.59 -17.84 -20.68
CA THR A 142 11.75 -16.97 -20.36
C THR A 142 12.08 -17.05 -18.86
N ARG A 143 13.35 -17.09 -18.49
CA ARG A 143 13.76 -17.34 -17.10
C ARG A 143 14.49 -16.17 -16.48
N ILE A 144 14.19 -15.87 -15.20
CA ILE A 144 15.04 -15.03 -14.35
C ILE A 144 15.79 -15.91 -13.36
N THR A 145 17.11 -15.78 -13.37
CA THR A 145 18.01 -16.35 -12.36
C THR A 145 18.77 -15.24 -11.63
N ARG A 146 19.17 -15.48 -10.37
CA ARG A 146 20.01 -14.56 -9.58
C ARG A 146 21.34 -15.19 -9.28
N LEU A 147 22.41 -14.45 -9.54
CA LEU A 147 23.76 -14.70 -9.05
C LEU A 147 24.02 -13.83 -7.82
N ARG A 148 24.20 -14.47 -6.67
CA ARG A 148 24.56 -13.82 -5.39
C ARG A 148 25.65 -14.65 -4.71
N ASP A 149 26.74 -14.02 -4.29
CA ASP A 149 27.85 -14.71 -3.61
C ASP A 149 28.35 -15.97 -4.37
N ASN A 150 28.45 -15.86 -5.70
CA ASN A 150 28.78 -16.97 -6.62
C ASN A 150 27.80 -18.16 -6.62
N GLN A 151 26.61 -18.01 -6.06
CA GLN A 151 25.52 -18.99 -6.12
C GLN A 151 24.45 -18.53 -7.10
N MET A 152 24.04 -19.43 -8.00
CA MET A 152 22.96 -19.22 -8.96
C MET A 152 21.68 -19.85 -8.43
N GLU A 153 20.59 -19.09 -8.40
CA GLU A 153 19.25 -19.58 -8.10
C GLU A 153 18.26 -19.21 -9.21
N ALA A 154 17.33 -20.12 -9.51
CA ALA A 154 16.20 -19.81 -10.35
C ALA A 154 15.10 -19.14 -9.52
N ILE A 155 14.63 -17.98 -9.97
CA ILE A 155 13.53 -17.27 -9.30
C ILE A 155 12.20 -17.66 -9.94
N THR A 156 12.13 -17.63 -11.26
CA THR A 156 10.93 -17.96 -12.02
C THR A 156 10.87 -19.44 -12.36
N ARG A 157 9.66 -19.90 -12.72
CA ARG A 157 9.40 -21.27 -13.18
C ARG A 157 8.71 -21.22 -14.53
N ASP A 158 9.18 -22.03 -15.46
CA ASP A 158 8.68 -22.02 -16.83
C ASP A 158 7.25 -22.55 -16.91
N HIS A 159 6.43 -21.92 -17.75
CA HIS A 159 5.04 -22.29 -18.02
C HIS A 159 4.91 -23.19 -19.26
N LYS A 160 5.66 -24.30 -19.31
CA LYS A 160 5.71 -25.23 -20.46
C LYS A 160 5.29 -26.65 -20.03
N VAL A 161 4.55 -27.37 -20.88
CA VAL A 161 4.24 -28.80 -20.72
C VAL A 161 4.52 -29.53 -22.03
N ASN A 162 5.39 -30.54 -22.05
CA ASN A 162 5.78 -31.29 -23.25
C ASN A 162 6.15 -30.37 -24.42
N ASP A 163 7.05 -29.42 -24.17
CA ASP A 163 7.48 -28.38 -25.11
C ASP A 163 6.41 -27.43 -25.63
N THR A 164 5.20 -27.45 -25.06
CA THR A 164 4.12 -26.54 -25.40
C THR A 164 3.93 -25.49 -24.31
N LEU A 165 3.94 -24.21 -24.70
CA LEU A 165 3.63 -23.07 -23.83
C LEU A 165 2.18 -23.14 -23.32
N THR A 166 2.02 -23.07 -22.00
CA THR A 166 0.71 -23.06 -21.32
C THR A 166 0.22 -21.64 -21.00
N ARG A 167 1.14 -20.67 -20.88
CA ARG A 167 0.85 -19.26 -20.60
C ARG A 167 1.71 -18.38 -21.48
N ALA A 168 1.08 -17.47 -22.23
CA ALA A 168 1.75 -16.49 -23.09
C ALA A 168 0.83 -15.29 -23.32
N LEU A 169 1.42 -14.11 -23.54
CA LEU A 169 0.65 -12.89 -23.82
C LEU A 169 -0.04 -13.08 -25.17
N GLY A 170 -1.31 -12.69 -25.25
CA GLY A 170 -2.13 -12.84 -26.44
C GLY A 170 -2.69 -14.24 -26.67
N ALA A 171 -2.33 -15.24 -25.85
CA ALA A 171 -2.85 -16.60 -26.01
C ALA A 171 -4.32 -16.76 -25.56
N GLN A 172 -4.75 -16.00 -24.55
CA GLN A 172 -6.10 -16.04 -23.99
C GLN A 172 -6.58 -14.63 -23.60
N SER A 173 -7.90 -14.44 -23.47
CA SER A 173 -8.50 -13.15 -23.10
C SER A 173 -8.11 -12.69 -21.69
N HIS A 174 -7.86 -13.64 -20.79
CA HIS A 174 -7.39 -13.41 -19.43
C HIS A 174 -6.20 -14.32 -19.17
N GLN A 175 -5.14 -13.76 -18.57
CA GLN A 175 -3.93 -14.50 -18.21
C GLN A 175 -3.61 -14.25 -16.75
N GLU A 176 -3.28 -15.32 -16.04
CA GLU A 176 -2.68 -15.23 -14.71
C GLU A 176 -1.18 -14.96 -14.87
N ILE A 177 -0.70 -13.90 -14.25
CA ILE A 177 0.70 -13.49 -14.28
C ILE A 177 1.32 -13.89 -12.95
N ASP A 178 2.42 -14.64 -13.01
CA ASP A 178 3.17 -14.97 -11.81
C ASP A 178 3.92 -13.72 -11.32
N VAL A 179 3.83 -13.45 -10.02
CA VAL A 179 4.44 -12.29 -9.38
C VAL A 179 5.37 -12.76 -8.28
N TYR A 180 6.64 -12.35 -8.35
CA TYR A 180 7.65 -12.62 -7.34
C TYR A 180 8.20 -11.31 -6.77
N GLU A 181 8.50 -11.30 -5.49
CA GLU A 181 9.20 -10.22 -4.81
C GLU A 181 10.48 -10.77 -4.21
N VAL A 182 11.59 -10.05 -4.41
CA VAL A 182 12.92 -10.46 -3.96
C VAL A 182 13.67 -9.28 -3.35
N ASP A 183 14.41 -9.55 -2.28
CA ASP A 183 15.28 -8.55 -1.66
C ASP A 183 16.51 -8.29 -2.54
N LEU A 184 16.83 -7.01 -2.75
CA LEU A 184 18.02 -6.58 -3.49
C LEU A 184 19.22 -6.43 -2.54
N LYS A 185 20.39 -6.87 -3.01
CA LYS A 185 21.68 -6.57 -2.39
C LYS A 185 22.63 -5.98 -3.41
N ALA A 186 23.47 -5.06 -2.96
CA ALA A 186 24.58 -4.59 -3.78
C ALA A 186 25.48 -5.78 -4.18
N GLY A 187 25.81 -5.87 -5.46
CA GLY A 187 26.55 -6.97 -6.05
C GLY A 187 25.68 -8.06 -6.69
N ASP A 188 24.36 -8.10 -6.44
CA ASP A 188 23.47 -9.06 -7.11
C ASP A 188 23.48 -8.86 -8.62
N ILE A 189 23.46 -9.96 -9.37
CA ILE A 189 23.26 -9.95 -10.81
C ILE A 189 22.03 -10.79 -11.14
N TYR A 190 21.02 -10.15 -11.71
CA TYR A 190 19.84 -10.81 -12.27
C TYR A 190 20.06 -11.08 -13.75
N ILE A 191 19.70 -12.28 -14.18
CA ILE A 191 20.03 -12.83 -15.49
C ILE A 191 18.71 -13.28 -16.12
N LEU A 192 18.28 -12.57 -17.16
CA LEU A 192 17.09 -12.88 -17.95
C LEU A 192 17.53 -13.60 -19.23
N THR A 193 17.00 -14.80 -19.49
CA THR A 193 17.35 -15.60 -20.68
C THR A 193 16.13 -16.24 -21.33
N CYS A 194 16.19 -16.44 -22.65
CA CYS A 194 15.28 -17.33 -23.38
C CYS A 194 15.77 -18.79 -23.31
N ASP A 195 14.91 -19.72 -23.71
CA ASP A 195 15.14 -21.17 -23.68
C ASP A 195 16.36 -21.58 -24.53
N GLY A 196 16.57 -20.92 -25.66
CA GLY A 196 17.75 -21.10 -26.50
C GLY A 196 19.10 -20.87 -25.78
N VAL A 197 19.11 -20.20 -24.62
CA VAL A 197 20.30 -20.09 -23.76
C VAL A 197 20.24 -21.06 -22.59
N HIS A 198 19.17 -21.06 -21.80
CA HIS A 198 19.16 -21.76 -20.51
C HIS A 198 18.83 -23.25 -20.59
N ASP A 199 18.34 -23.75 -21.72
CA ASP A 199 18.18 -25.19 -21.96
C ASP A 199 19.49 -25.85 -22.42
N VAL A 200 20.42 -25.05 -22.96
CA VAL A 200 21.71 -25.52 -23.47
C VAL A 200 22.83 -25.30 -22.45
N LEU A 201 22.90 -24.12 -21.84
CA LEU A 201 23.99 -23.74 -20.93
C LEU A 201 23.66 -24.00 -19.46
N PRO A 202 24.51 -24.75 -18.71
CA PRO A 202 24.35 -24.91 -17.28
C PRO A 202 24.70 -23.61 -16.52
N TYR A 203 24.10 -23.40 -15.36
CA TYR A 203 24.31 -22.20 -14.53
C TYR A 203 25.78 -21.91 -14.21
N SER A 204 26.60 -22.94 -14.02
CA SER A 204 28.04 -22.79 -13.77
C SER A 204 28.78 -22.13 -14.93
N GLU A 205 28.38 -22.38 -16.18
CA GLU A 205 29.01 -21.77 -17.35
C GLU A 205 28.57 -20.32 -17.52
N ILE A 206 27.28 -20.04 -17.30
CA ILE A 206 26.74 -18.67 -17.29
C ILE A 206 27.45 -17.82 -16.23
N ALA A 207 27.57 -18.32 -15.00
CA ALA A 207 28.26 -17.64 -13.92
C ALA A 207 29.76 -17.41 -14.22
N ASN A 208 30.41 -18.35 -14.90
CA ASN A 208 31.79 -18.20 -15.32
C ASN A 208 31.96 -17.04 -16.32
N GLU A 209 31.10 -16.93 -17.34
CA GLU A 209 31.17 -15.83 -18.30
C GLU A 209 30.93 -14.46 -17.68
N ILE A 210 30.05 -14.38 -16.67
CA ILE A 210 29.80 -13.15 -15.91
C ILE A 210 31.02 -12.76 -15.08
N ASN A 211 31.71 -13.73 -14.48
CA ASN A 211 32.87 -13.48 -13.63
C ASN A 211 34.17 -13.19 -14.41
N THR A 212 34.29 -13.66 -15.66
CA THR A 212 35.48 -13.45 -16.51
C THR A 212 35.48 -12.10 -17.22
N HIS A 213 34.32 -11.47 -17.42
CA HIS A 213 34.18 -10.22 -18.15
C HIS A 213 33.87 -9.05 -17.23
N ASN A 214 34.56 -7.92 -17.45
CA ASN A 214 34.32 -6.69 -16.68
C ASN A 214 33.10 -5.89 -17.20
N ASN A 215 32.66 -6.15 -18.43
CA ASN A 215 31.52 -5.49 -19.07
C ASN A 215 30.37 -6.48 -19.25
N LEU A 216 29.18 -6.12 -18.77
CA LEU A 216 27.98 -6.95 -18.85
C LEU A 216 27.53 -7.22 -20.29
N GLU A 217 27.68 -6.30 -21.23
CA GLU A 217 27.35 -6.55 -22.64
C GLU A 217 28.27 -7.60 -23.25
N GLN A 218 29.57 -7.55 -22.92
CA GLN A 218 30.54 -8.55 -23.36
C GLN A 218 30.22 -9.93 -22.74
N ALA A 219 29.87 -9.97 -21.46
CA ALA A 219 29.42 -11.20 -20.80
C ALA A 219 28.17 -11.77 -21.49
N ALA A 220 27.14 -10.95 -21.73
CA ALA A 220 25.91 -11.39 -22.41
C ALA A 220 26.17 -11.89 -23.84
N SER A 221 27.06 -11.23 -24.58
CA SER A 221 27.49 -11.67 -25.92
C SER A 221 28.27 -12.98 -25.88
N ALA A 222 29.14 -13.18 -24.88
CA ALA A 222 29.87 -14.43 -24.69
C ALA A 222 28.94 -15.59 -24.32
N ILE A 223 27.96 -15.37 -23.43
CA ILE A 223 26.94 -16.35 -23.04
C ILE A 223 26.15 -16.81 -24.29
N THR A 224 25.60 -15.87 -25.05
CA THR A 224 24.81 -16.20 -26.25
C THR A 224 25.65 -16.86 -27.35
N SER A 225 26.89 -16.41 -27.57
CA SER A 225 27.81 -17.05 -28.52
C SER A 225 28.16 -18.48 -28.12
N ARG A 226 28.32 -18.74 -26.82
CA ARG A 226 28.59 -20.08 -26.28
C ARG A 226 27.38 -21.00 -26.44
N ALA A 227 26.15 -20.49 -26.21
CA ALA A 227 24.93 -21.25 -26.45
C ALA A 227 24.81 -21.70 -27.92
N ILE A 228 25.10 -20.81 -28.88
CA ILE A 228 25.16 -21.15 -30.30
C ILE A 228 26.24 -22.21 -30.57
N ALA A 229 27.43 -22.04 -30.00
CA ALA A 229 28.54 -23.00 -30.20
C ALA A 229 28.25 -24.39 -29.61
N GLN A 230 27.40 -24.49 -28.58
CA GLN A 230 26.95 -25.75 -27.97
C GLN A 230 25.72 -26.36 -28.67
N GLY A 231 25.23 -25.74 -29.74
CA GLY A 231 24.19 -26.31 -30.60
C GLY A 231 22.77 -25.88 -30.26
N SER A 232 22.58 -24.68 -29.70
CA SER A 232 21.24 -24.07 -29.58
C SER A 232 20.53 -24.01 -30.93
N ASP A 233 19.28 -24.46 -30.96
CA ASP A 233 18.42 -24.50 -32.15
C ASP A 233 17.35 -23.40 -32.18
N ASP A 234 17.37 -22.48 -31.20
CA ASP A 234 16.45 -21.34 -31.11
C ASP A 234 17.19 -19.98 -31.21
N ASN A 235 16.44 -18.87 -31.11
CA ASN A 235 16.95 -17.55 -30.84
C ASN A 235 17.66 -17.54 -29.49
N VAL A 236 18.72 -16.74 -29.38
CA VAL A 236 19.51 -16.65 -28.14
C VAL A 236 19.50 -15.22 -27.63
N SER A 237 19.01 -15.05 -26.42
CA SER A 237 18.89 -13.76 -25.75
C SER A 237 19.31 -13.87 -24.29
N CYS A 238 20.16 -12.93 -23.88
CA CYS A 238 20.60 -12.78 -22.50
C CYS A 238 20.62 -11.30 -22.13
N LEU A 239 19.94 -10.94 -21.03
CA LEU A 239 19.98 -9.61 -20.44
C LEU A 239 20.43 -9.72 -18.98
N LEU A 240 21.54 -9.04 -18.67
CA LEU A 240 22.17 -8.99 -17.36
C LEU A 240 21.85 -7.65 -16.70
N VAL A 241 21.49 -7.72 -15.42
CA VAL A 241 21.14 -6.57 -14.59
C VAL A 241 21.93 -6.65 -13.28
N LYS A 242 22.94 -5.79 -13.12
CA LYS A 242 23.78 -5.74 -11.92
C LYS A 242 23.32 -4.61 -11.00
N VAL A 243 23.06 -4.94 -9.74
CA VAL A 243 22.79 -3.97 -8.67
C VAL A 243 24.12 -3.45 -8.14
N ASN A 244 24.49 -2.21 -8.48
CA ASN A 244 25.74 -1.61 -8.01
C ASN A 244 25.60 -1.09 -6.57
N SER A 245 24.51 -0.34 -6.34
CA SER A 245 24.09 0.12 -5.02
C SER A 245 22.58 0.05 -4.91
N ILE A 246 22.10 -0.27 -3.71
CA ILE A 246 20.68 -0.12 -3.37
C ILE A 246 20.49 1.26 -2.75
N ALA A 247 19.34 1.88 -3.00
CA ALA A 247 18.94 3.04 -2.22
C ALA A 247 18.67 2.55 -0.79
N GLN A 248 19.69 2.60 0.07
CA GLN A 248 19.47 2.41 1.49
C GLN A 248 18.74 3.66 1.99
N GLN A 249 17.42 3.49 2.14
CA GLN A 249 16.67 4.06 3.26
C GLN A 249 16.51 5.59 3.30
N ASN A 250 15.56 6.15 2.56
CA ASN A 250 15.11 7.54 2.80
C ASN A 250 14.52 7.74 4.23
N LEU A 251 14.04 6.67 4.88
CA LEU A 251 13.44 6.75 6.22
C LEU A 251 14.37 6.22 7.31
N ASP A 252 15.22 5.22 7.07
CA ASP A 252 16.22 4.84 8.07
C ASP A 252 17.48 5.72 8.06
N GLU A 253 17.87 6.35 6.94
CA GLU A 253 18.83 7.46 7.00
C GLU A 253 18.20 8.68 7.67
N LEU A 254 16.91 8.93 7.44
CA LEU A 254 16.18 9.94 8.20
C LEU A 254 16.11 9.56 9.67
N TYR A 255 15.89 8.29 10.03
CA TYR A 255 15.97 7.81 11.41
C TYR A 255 17.38 8.00 11.95
N GLN A 256 18.43 7.60 11.25
CA GLN A 256 19.83 7.77 11.67
C GLN A 256 20.22 9.25 11.80
N SER A 257 19.75 10.13 10.92
CA SER A 257 20.02 11.56 10.93
C SER A 257 19.22 12.30 12.00
N LEU A 258 17.94 11.96 12.17
CA LEU A 258 17.05 12.60 13.13
C LEU A 258 17.23 12.06 14.55
N THR A 259 17.64 10.80 14.75
CA THR A 259 18.04 10.28 16.08
C THR A 259 19.35 10.91 16.57
N GLN A 260 20.16 11.51 15.70
CA GLN A 260 21.30 12.34 16.12
C GLN A 260 20.89 13.74 16.58
N ARG A 261 19.67 14.20 16.26
CA ARG A 261 19.17 15.51 16.71
C ARG A 261 18.72 15.41 18.16
N LYS A 262 18.89 16.51 18.89
CA LYS A 262 18.47 16.61 20.28
C LYS A 262 16.99 16.89 20.38
N ILE A 263 16.30 16.27 21.33
CA ILE A 263 14.95 16.70 21.69
C ILE A 263 15.05 18.12 22.30
N PRO A 264 14.27 19.11 21.83
CA PRO A 264 14.31 20.44 22.41
C PRO A 264 13.79 20.40 23.85
N PRO A 265 14.36 21.18 24.78
CA PRO A 265 13.80 21.31 26.13
C PRO A 265 12.39 21.91 26.06
N ALA A 266 11.62 21.75 27.13
CA ALA A 266 10.33 22.43 27.25
C ALA A 266 10.52 23.95 27.08
N LEU A 267 9.83 24.52 26.09
CA LEU A 267 9.96 25.92 25.74
C LEU A 267 8.93 26.78 26.48
N GLU A 268 9.34 27.98 26.88
CA GLU A 268 8.46 28.98 27.49
C GLU A 268 8.07 30.09 26.50
N VAL A 269 6.96 30.77 26.79
CA VAL A 269 6.47 31.89 25.98
C VAL A 269 7.54 32.98 25.87
N GLY A 270 7.82 33.44 24.65
CA GLY A 270 8.86 34.41 24.32
C GLY A 270 10.22 33.80 23.99
N GLN A 271 10.45 32.51 24.23
CA GLN A 271 11.69 31.84 23.81
C GLN A 271 11.74 31.62 22.29
N ILE A 272 12.95 31.48 21.75
CA ILE A 272 13.21 31.34 20.32
C ILE A 272 13.91 30.00 20.04
N ILE A 273 13.41 29.25 19.06
CA ILE A 273 14.03 28.04 18.52
C ILE A 273 14.15 28.14 16.99
N ASP A 274 15.36 28.10 16.46
CA ASP A 274 15.65 28.15 15.01
C ASP A 274 14.90 29.28 14.26
N GLY A 275 14.79 30.45 14.92
CA GLY A 275 14.11 31.64 14.38
C GLY A 275 12.60 31.71 14.64
N TYR A 276 12.01 30.70 15.27
CA TYR A 276 10.61 30.68 15.68
C TYR A 276 10.45 31.14 17.13
N THR A 277 9.67 32.19 17.36
CA THR A 277 9.33 32.68 18.70
C THR A 277 8.08 31.99 19.22
N VAL A 278 8.11 31.46 20.45
CA VAL A 278 6.95 30.84 21.09
C VAL A 278 5.96 31.90 21.52
N ILE A 279 4.75 31.87 20.94
CA ILE A 279 3.65 32.76 21.28
C ILE A 279 2.81 32.15 22.41
N ARG A 280 2.51 30.85 22.33
CA ARG A 280 1.59 30.17 23.24
C ARG A 280 1.90 28.67 23.33
N LYS A 281 1.72 28.08 24.51
CA LYS A 281 1.70 26.62 24.70
C LYS A 281 0.30 26.09 24.34
N ILE A 282 0.21 25.21 23.34
CA ILE A 282 -1.07 24.61 22.90
C ILE A 282 -1.36 23.37 23.74
N ASN A 283 -0.38 22.46 23.84
CA ASN A 283 -0.51 21.23 24.62
C ASN A 283 0.87 20.81 25.15
N GLU A 284 0.91 20.34 26.39
CA GLU A 284 2.11 19.81 27.04
C GLU A 284 1.73 18.44 27.63
N SER A 285 1.98 17.39 26.86
CA SER A 285 1.65 16.02 27.23
C SER A 285 2.92 15.25 27.61
N SER A 286 2.76 14.09 28.26
CA SER A 286 3.89 13.22 28.55
C SER A 286 4.66 12.81 27.28
N ARG A 287 3.97 12.67 26.14
CA ARG A 287 4.54 12.21 24.87
C ARG A 287 5.13 13.34 24.03
N SER A 288 4.46 14.47 23.93
CA SER A 288 4.84 15.57 23.03
C SER A 288 4.46 16.95 23.57
N HIS A 289 5.20 17.96 23.13
CA HIS A 289 4.92 19.36 23.39
C HIS A 289 4.54 20.07 22.08
N ILE A 290 3.48 20.86 22.14
CA ILE A 290 2.89 21.55 21.00
C ILE A 290 2.83 23.05 21.30
N TYR A 291 3.45 23.85 20.46
CA TYR A 291 3.58 25.30 20.62
C TYR A 291 3.00 26.03 19.41
N LEU A 292 2.32 27.15 19.66
CA LEU A 292 2.07 28.15 18.64
C LEU A 292 3.30 29.03 18.53
N VAL A 293 3.91 29.08 17.35
CA VAL A 293 5.14 29.82 17.10
C VAL A 293 5.04 30.72 15.89
N GLN A 294 5.90 31.72 15.80
CA GLN A 294 5.92 32.67 14.67
C GLN A 294 7.36 33.06 14.33
N GLN A 295 7.68 33.09 13.03
CA GLN A 295 9.03 33.36 12.55
C GLN A 295 9.36 34.87 12.50
N ALA A 296 8.36 35.69 12.19
CA ALA A 296 8.46 37.15 12.13
C ALA A 296 7.11 37.78 12.49
N PRO A 297 7.04 39.02 13.02
CA PRO A 297 5.79 39.64 13.45
C PRO A 297 4.69 39.67 12.39
N ASP A 298 5.06 39.77 11.12
CA ASP A 298 4.13 39.83 9.97
C ASP A 298 3.83 38.45 9.33
N ALA A 299 4.52 37.39 9.77
CA ALA A 299 4.30 36.04 9.25
C ALA A 299 3.09 35.37 9.93
N PRO A 300 2.31 34.53 9.24
CA PRO A 300 1.26 33.77 9.88
C PRO A 300 1.85 32.83 10.95
N PRO A 301 1.15 32.63 12.09
CA PRO A 301 1.61 31.70 13.10
C PRO A 301 1.52 30.26 12.59
N VAL A 302 2.42 29.41 13.08
CA VAL A 302 2.53 28.00 12.75
C VAL A 302 2.61 27.17 14.03
N VAL A 303 2.40 25.86 13.92
CA VAL A 303 2.50 24.94 15.06
C VAL A 303 3.87 24.27 15.05
N LEU A 304 4.55 24.26 16.18
CA LEU A 304 5.75 23.47 16.41
C LEU A 304 5.38 22.28 17.29
N LYS A 305 5.53 21.07 16.76
CA LYS A 305 5.38 19.81 17.51
C LYS A 305 6.77 19.24 17.79
N ALA A 306 7.07 18.97 19.05
CA ALA A 306 8.31 18.34 19.49
C ALA A 306 8.00 17.11 20.36
N PRO A 307 8.81 16.04 20.28
CA PRO A 307 8.69 14.93 21.21
C PRO A 307 9.08 15.38 22.63
N SER A 308 8.59 14.68 23.64
CA SER A 308 8.99 14.91 25.02
C SER A 308 10.32 14.22 25.32
N VAL A 309 11.15 14.85 26.15
CA VAL A 309 12.42 14.29 26.63
C VAL A 309 12.21 12.97 27.38
N ASN A 310 11.02 12.74 27.94
CA ASN A 310 10.67 11.49 28.61
C ASN A 310 10.68 10.27 27.67
N PHE A 311 10.67 10.48 26.34
CA PHE A 311 10.66 9.45 25.31
C PHE A 311 11.95 9.43 24.49
N GLU A 312 13.06 10.00 25.00
CA GLU A 312 14.35 10.04 24.30
C GLU A 312 14.93 8.63 24.06
N ASP A 313 14.67 7.68 24.99
CA ASP A 313 15.11 6.29 24.88
C ASP A 313 14.10 5.38 24.16
N ASP A 314 12.89 5.86 23.85
CA ASP A 314 11.85 5.10 23.16
C ASP A 314 12.01 5.24 21.64
N ILE A 315 12.87 4.37 21.08
CA ILE A 315 13.17 4.34 19.65
C ILE A 315 11.90 4.16 18.81
N HIS A 316 10.94 3.37 19.27
CA HIS A 316 9.70 3.11 18.52
C HIS A 316 8.81 4.34 18.45
N TYR A 317 8.69 5.08 19.57
CA TYR A 317 7.99 6.35 19.57
C TYR A 317 8.67 7.38 18.66
N LEU A 318 10.00 7.52 18.76
CA LEU A 318 10.75 8.45 17.92
C LEU A 318 10.64 8.11 16.43
N GLN A 319 10.64 6.81 16.09
CA GLN A 319 10.36 6.36 14.73
C GLN A 319 8.96 6.77 14.27
N GLY A 320 7.94 6.59 15.10
CA GLY A 320 6.58 7.06 14.83
C GLY A 320 6.50 8.58 14.59
N PHE A 321 7.19 9.37 15.43
CA PHE A 321 7.27 10.82 15.31
C PHE A 321 7.94 11.27 14.00
N ILE A 322 9.06 10.64 13.65
CA ILE A 322 9.79 10.93 12.40
C ILE A 322 8.94 10.55 11.18
N ARG A 323 8.26 9.40 11.25
CA ARG A 323 7.31 8.96 10.23
C ARG A 323 6.17 9.95 10.04
N GLU A 324 5.63 10.53 11.13
CA GLU A 324 4.60 11.55 11.05
C GLU A 324 5.03 12.75 10.20
N GLY A 325 6.23 13.29 10.47
CA GLY A 325 6.79 14.39 9.68
C GLY A 325 7.02 14.01 8.21
N TRP A 326 7.53 12.79 7.97
CA TRP A 326 7.78 12.28 6.62
C TRP A 326 6.50 12.10 5.79
N VAL A 327 5.43 11.58 6.41
CA VAL A 327 4.11 11.40 5.78
C VAL A 327 3.47 12.76 5.50
N GLY A 328 3.45 13.66 6.49
CA GLY A 328 2.79 14.95 6.36
C GLY A 328 3.41 15.89 5.32
N GLN A 329 4.68 15.69 4.94
CA GLN A 329 5.32 16.41 3.84
C GLN A 329 4.86 15.92 2.45
N ARG A 330 4.39 14.68 2.35
CA ARG A 330 4.02 14.03 1.08
C ARG A 330 2.53 14.11 0.77
N ILE A 331 1.71 14.37 1.78
CA ILE A 331 0.26 14.51 1.60
C ILE A 331 -0.09 16.00 1.49
N ASN A 332 -0.61 16.40 0.34
CA ASN A 332 -1.16 17.74 0.13
C ASN A 332 -2.66 17.65 -0.16
N HIS A 333 -3.49 17.87 0.86
CA HIS A 333 -4.95 17.78 0.75
C HIS A 333 -5.64 18.74 1.73
N PRO A 334 -6.73 19.43 1.36
CA PRO A 334 -7.37 20.44 2.22
C PRO A 334 -7.93 19.90 3.55
N ASN A 335 -8.23 18.60 3.61
CA ASN A 335 -8.72 17.91 4.82
C ASN A 335 -7.62 17.13 5.56
N VAL A 336 -6.34 17.38 5.28
CA VAL A 336 -5.19 16.76 5.96
C VAL A 336 -4.23 17.89 6.37
N MET A 337 -3.83 17.93 7.64
CA MET A 337 -2.91 18.94 8.15
C MET A 337 -1.57 18.88 7.41
N LYS A 338 -1.16 20.02 6.88
CA LYS A 338 0.11 20.16 6.17
C LYS A 338 1.28 20.27 7.13
N VAL A 339 2.28 19.40 6.96
CA VAL A 339 3.61 19.58 7.57
C VAL A 339 4.44 20.47 6.65
N LEU A 340 4.93 21.58 7.18
CA LEU A 340 5.77 22.53 6.48
C LEU A 340 7.22 22.03 6.46
N ASN A 341 7.93 22.31 5.36
CA ASN A 341 9.29 21.82 5.18
C ASN A 341 10.20 22.39 6.29
N THR A 342 10.79 21.51 7.09
CA THR A 342 11.68 21.90 8.17
C THR A 342 13.06 22.25 7.63
N GLN A 343 13.78 23.15 8.31
CA GLN A 343 15.16 23.44 7.95
C GLN A 343 16.01 22.18 8.10
N SER A 344 16.67 21.77 7.01
CA SER A 344 17.52 20.57 6.96
C SER A 344 18.70 20.60 7.94
N GLN A 345 19.04 21.78 8.47
CA GLN A 345 20.20 22.03 9.33
C GLN A 345 19.86 22.21 10.83
N SER A 346 18.61 22.03 11.25
CA SER A 346 18.27 22.14 12.67
C SER A 346 18.99 21.07 13.51
N ARG A 347 19.48 21.46 14.69
CA ARG A 347 20.05 20.54 15.69
C ARG A 347 18.97 19.85 16.54
N PHE A 348 17.72 20.28 16.42
CA PHE A 348 16.61 19.82 17.24
C PHE A 348 15.62 18.95 16.44
N LEU A 349 15.01 18.00 17.14
CA LEU A 349 13.95 17.16 16.58
C LEU A 349 12.59 17.82 16.81
N TYR A 350 12.02 18.42 15.77
CA TYR A 350 10.65 18.94 15.75
C TYR A 350 10.13 19.02 14.32
N HIS A 351 8.81 19.13 14.17
CA HIS A 351 8.16 19.42 12.89
C HIS A 351 7.31 20.70 12.99
N ILE A 352 7.30 21.47 11.91
CA ILE A 352 6.44 22.65 11.78
C ILE A 352 5.20 22.24 10.98
N CYS A 353 4.02 22.55 11.51
CA CYS A 353 2.74 22.27 10.89
C CYS A 353 1.97 23.58 10.67
N GLU A 354 1.01 23.57 9.76
CA GLU A 354 0.05 24.68 9.66
C GLU A 354 -0.74 24.84 10.97
N TYR A 355 -1.03 26.09 11.35
CA TYR A 355 -1.94 26.37 12.46
C TYR A 355 -3.39 26.30 12.00
N MET A 356 -4.21 25.57 12.75
CA MET A 356 -5.64 25.45 12.53
C MET A 356 -6.40 26.07 13.70
N ASP A 357 -7.26 27.03 13.39
CA ASP A 357 -8.11 27.70 14.37
C ASP A 357 -9.41 26.92 14.56
N GLY A 358 -9.36 25.87 15.38
CA GLY A 358 -10.47 24.96 15.61
C GLY A 358 -10.26 24.09 16.85
N GLN A 359 -11.18 23.16 17.07
CA GLN A 359 -11.13 22.20 18.18
C GLN A 359 -11.20 20.76 17.68
N THR A 360 -10.82 19.79 18.52
CA THR A 360 -10.97 18.37 18.16
C THR A 360 -12.45 17.97 18.07
N LEU A 361 -12.78 16.91 17.34
CA LEU A 361 -14.15 16.38 17.35
C LEU A 361 -14.55 15.83 18.71
N SER A 362 -13.57 15.43 19.53
CA SER A 362 -13.77 15.00 20.92
C SER A 362 -14.33 16.14 21.77
N ASP A 363 -13.68 17.32 21.69
CA ASP A 363 -14.12 18.55 22.37
C ASP A 363 -15.43 19.07 21.78
N TYR A 364 -15.54 19.10 20.44
CA TYR A 364 -16.74 19.57 19.76
C TYR A 364 -17.99 18.76 20.14
N LYS A 365 -17.86 17.44 20.31
CA LYS A 365 -18.94 16.56 20.79
C LYS A 365 -19.31 16.86 22.24
N HIS A 366 -18.36 17.26 23.08
CA HIS A 366 -18.64 17.66 24.45
C HIS A 366 -19.51 18.92 24.50
N ASP A 367 -19.21 19.90 23.64
CA ASP A 367 -19.98 21.13 23.50
C ASP A 367 -21.35 20.90 22.85
N VAL A 368 -21.41 20.01 21.85
CA VAL A 368 -22.60 19.69 21.05
C VAL A 368 -22.89 18.19 21.08
N PRO A 369 -23.54 17.66 22.13
CA PRO A 369 -23.67 16.22 22.36
C PRO A 369 -24.61 15.49 21.39
N TYR A 370 -25.45 16.22 20.64
CA TYR A 370 -26.38 15.67 19.66
C TYR A 370 -26.24 16.41 18.33
N LEU A 371 -25.40 15.88 17.43
CA LEU A 371 -25.27 16.41 16.09
C LEU A 371 -26.47 16.01 15.22
N GLU A 372 -26.87 16.90 14.32
CA GLU A 372 -27.84 16.58 13.28
C GLU A 372 -27.24 15.59 12.28
N ILE A 373 -28.07 14.73 11.68
CA ILE A 373 -27.62 13.74 10.70
C ILE A 373 -26.87 14.42 9.54
N ALA A 374 -27.33 15.59 9.10
CA ALA A 374 -26.69 16.36 8.05
C ALA A 374 -25.28 16.83 8.42
N GLN A 375 -25.06 17.23 9.68
CA GLN A 375 -23.74 17.65 10.16
C GLN A 375 -22.78 16.46 10.20
N VAL A 376 -23.21 15.32 10.75
CA VAL A 376 -22.38 14.11 10.77
C VAL A 376 -22.02 13.67 9.36
N ARG A 377 -22.95 13.73 8.40
CA ARG A 377 -22.67 13.43 6.99
C ARG A 377 -21.58 14.33 6.42
N SER A 378 -21.66 15.64 6.66
CA SER A 378 -20.66 16.59 6.19
C SER A 378 -19.27 16.32 6.79
N ILE A 379 -19.21 15.96 8.07
CA ILE A 379 -17.96 15.56 8.73
C ILE A 379 -17.40 14.28 8.11
N VAL A 380 -18.23 13.24 7.99
CA VAL A 380 -17.84 11.94 7.40
C VAL A 380 -17.38 12.10 5.95
N GLU A 381 -18.05 12.94 5.16
CA GLU A 381 -17.65 13.25 3.79
C GLU A 381 -16.23 13.82 3.71
N GLN A 382 -15.93 14.82 4.56
CA GLN A 382 -14.60 15.44 4.59
C GLN A 382 -13.52 14.47 5.09
N ILE A 383 -13.82 13.61 6.08
CA ILE A 383 -12.89 12.56 6.50
C ILE A 383 -12.69 11.54 5.36
N VAL A 384 -13.73 11.17 4.62
CA VAL A 384 -13.59 10.31 3.43
C VAL A 384 -12.69 10.95 2.37
N HIS A 385 -12.79 12.27 2.15
CA HIS A 385 -11.88 12.96 1.24
C HIS A 385 -10.42 12.88 1.70
N ALA A 386 -10.17 13.08 3.00
CA ALA A 386 -8.85 12.87 3.61
C ALA A 386 -8.36 11.42 3.43
N LEU A 387 -9.12 10.42 3.86
CA LEU A 387 -8.75 9.00 3.76
C LEU A 387 -8.51 8.54 2.32
N ARG A 388 -9.24 9.10 1.35
CA ARG A 388 -8.98 8.85 -0.07
C ARG A 388 -7.65 9.43 -0.53
N ALA A 389 -7.13 10.49 0.10
CA ALA A 389 -5.79 10.99 -0.16
C ALA A 389 -4.72 9.99 0.33
N PHE A 390 -4.89 9.45 1.54
CA PHE A 390 -4.04 8.36 2.06
C PHE A 390 -4.10 7.12 1.16
N GLN A 391 -5.31 6.66 0.82
CA GLN A 391 -5.51 5.48 -0.03
C GLN A 391 -4.88 5.64 -1.42
N ARG A 392 -4.87 6.86 -2.00
CA ARG A 392 -4.22 7.11 -3.30
C ARG A 392 -2.70 6.94 -3.25
N LEU A 393 -2.11 7.08 -2.06
CA LEU A 393 -0.68 6.96 -1.80
C LEU A 393 -0.32 5.60 -1.17
N ASP A 394 -1.25 4.63 -1.19
CA ASP A 394 -1.12 3.31 -0.54
C ASP A 394 -0.71 3.43 0.94
N MET A 395 -1.27 4.44 1.62
CA MET A 395 -1.12 4.68 3.06
C MET A 395 -2.41 4.34 3.81
N VAL A 396 -2.26 3.87 5.05
CA VAL A 396 -3.37 3.55 5.96
C VAL A 396 -3.16 4.32 7.26
N HIS A 397 -4.20 5.01 7.75
CA HIS A 397 -4.08 5.91 8.90
C HIS A 397 -3.82 5.18 10.23
N ARG A 398 -4.57 4.09 10.47
CA ARG A 398 -4.45 3.17 11.62
C ARG A 398 -4.83 3.70 13.00
N ASP A 399 -4.83 5.01 13.24
CA ASP A 399 -5.30 5.62 14.51
C ASP A 399 -6.37 6.69 14.26
N LEU A 400 -7.42 6.33 13.51
CA LEU A 400 -8.51 7.26 13.24
C LEU A 400 -9.49 7.31 14.44
N LYS A 401 -9.53 8.44 15.14
CA LYS A 401 -10.39 8.69 16.32
C LYS A 401 -10.81 10.15 16.41
N LEU A 402 -11.75 10.47 17.31
CA LEU A 402 -12.27 11.84 17.47
C LEU A 402 -11.18 12.86 17.84
N ASP A 403 -10.17 12.47 18.62
CA ASP A 403 -9.06 13.35 19.02
C ASP A 403 -8.13 13.70 17.85
N ASN A 404 -8.11 12.87 16.80
CA ASN A 404 -7.25 13.02 15.63
C ASN A 404 -7.96 13.71 14.45
N VAL A 405 -9.12 14.32 14.71
CA VAL A 405 -9.89 15.08 13.71
C VAL A 405 -10.24 16.44 14.30
N MET A 406 -9.86 17.52 13.62
CA MET A 406 -10.21 18.88 14.01
C MET A 406 -11.37 19.44 13.16
N ILE A 407 -12.16 20.31 13.76
CA ILE A 407 -13.22 21.08 13.11
C ILE A 407 -13.07 22.57 13.46
N ASP A 408 -13.16 23.45 12.46
CA ASP A 408 -13.16 24.90 12.66
C ASP A 408 -14.57 25.50 12.75
N ALA A 409 -14.66 26.80 13.02
CA ALA A 409 -15.93 27.53 13.13
C ALA A 409 -16.73 27.57 11.81
N HIS A 410 -16.11 27.27 10.67
CA HIS A 410 -16.74 27.19 9.36
C HIS A 410 -17.18 25.75 9.00
N GLY A 411 -16.92 24.77 9.87
CA GLY A 411 -17.22 23.37 9.65
C GLY A 411 -16.21 22.65 8.74
N LYS A 412 -15.03 23.24 8.49
CA LYS A 412 -13.95 22.55 7.78
C LYS A 412 -13.35 21.50 8.71
N VAL A 413 -13.24 20.28 8.21
CA VAL A 413 -12.68 19.14 8.93
C VAL A 413 -11.27 18.84 8.41
N THR A 414 -10.33 18.67 9.34
CA THR A 414 -8.94 18.35 9.04
C THR A 414 -8.46 17.18 9.88
N LEU A 415 -7.89 16.17 9.23
CA LEU A 415 -7.25 15.03 9.89
C LEU A 415 -5.85 15.44 10.39
N ILE A 416 -5.57 15.13 11.65
CA ILE A 416 -4.31 15.42 12.34
C ILE A 416 -3.69 14.12 12.87
N ASP A 417 -2.40 14.17 13.18
CA ASP A 417 -1.58 13.08 13.74
C ASP A 417 -1.40 11.85 12.84
N TYR A 418 -0.18 11.66 12.34
CA TYR A 418 0.22 10.59 11.42
C TYR A 418 1.22 9.61 12.03
N GLY A 419 1.40 9.63 13.35
CA GLY A 419 2.44 8.86 14.04
C GLY A 419 2.34 7.35 13.83
N THR A 420 1.14 6.84 13.49
CA THR A 420 0.84 5.41 13.30
C THR A 420 0.61 5.00 11.85
N VAL A 421 0.73 5.93 10.89
CA VAL A 421 0.43 5.66 9.47
C VAL A 421 1.29 4.52 8.95
N SER A 422 0.66 3.54 8.31
CA SER A 422 1.34 2.49 7.55
C SER A 422 1.55 2.94 6.12
N VAL A 423 2.72 2.59 5.57
CA VAL A 423 3.06 2.79 4.16
C VAL A 423 3.36 1.41 3.59
N ALA A 424 2.61 0.97 2.58
CA ALA A 424 2.70 -0.39 2.05
C ALA A 424 4.12 -0.77 1.56
N ALA A 425 4.94 0.20 1.15
CA ALA A 425 6.31 0.00 0.72
C ALA A 425 7.33 -0.21 1.87
N MET A 426 6.89 -0.12 3.13
CA MET A 426 7.77 0.01 4.30
C MET A 426 7.46 -0.96 5.44
N ASP A 427 6.27 -1.57 5.43
CA ASP A 427 5.73 -2.34 6.54
C ASP A 427 6.21 -3.81 6.52
N GLU A 428 7.52 -4.03 6.46
CA GLU A 428 8.15 -5.34 6.71
C GLU A 428 8.37 -5.62 8.21
N SER A 429 8.22 -4.61 9.08
CA SER A 429 8.44 -4.72 10.54
C SER A 429 7.17 -4.55 11.38
N VAL A 430 6.00 -4.97 10.90
CA VAL A 430 4.72 -4.84 11.63
C VAL A 430 4.56 -5.96 12.65
N LYS A 431 5.26 -5.88 13.78
CA LYS A 431 5.06 -6.84 14.88
C LYS A 431 4.51 -6.28 16.18
N GLN A 432 4.30 -4.98 16.33
CA GLN A 432 4.06 -4.42 17.67
C GLN A 432 2.96 -3.34 17.72
N ILE A 433 1.71 -3.74 17.44
CA ILE A 433 0.53 -2.94 17.85
C ILE A 433 0.12 -3.30 19.29
N ALA A 434 0.61 -4.41 19.85
CA ALA A 434 -0.04 -5.05 21.00
C ALA A 434 0.33 -4.51 22.39
N ASP A 435 1.55 -4.01 22.61
CA ASP A 435 2.04 -3.90 24.01
C ASP A 435 1.80 -2.55 24.70
N ASP A 436 1.49 -1.46 23.98
CA ASP A 436 1.37 -0.10 24.57
C ASP A 436 0.25 0.79 23.98
N CYS A 437 -0.78 0.20 23.36
CA CYS A 437 -1.88 0.97 22.77
C CYS A 437 -2.81 1.57 23.86
N PRO A 438 -3.02 2.89 23.92
CA PRO A 438 -3.95 3.50 24.89
C PRO A 438 -5.38 2.98 24.72
N GLN A 439 -6.09 2.78 25.82
CA GLN A 439 -7.46 2.23 25.82
C GLN A 439 -8.41 2.97 24.85
N GLY A 440 -8.30 4.30 24.75
CA GLY A 440 -9.12 5.10 23.83
C GLY A 440 -8.89 4.82 22.34
N THR A 441 -7.70 4.36 21.94
CA THR A 441 -7.43 3.98 20.54
C THR A 441 -8.01 2.59 20.22
N ILE A 442 -8.03 1.66 21.19
CA ILE A 442 -8.56 0.31 21.01
C ILE A 442 -10.04 0.34 20.61
N ASP A 443 -10.82 1.27 21.16
CA ASP A 443 -12.25 1.39 20.90
C ASP A 443 -12.59 1.78 19.44
N TYR A 444 -11.67 2.43 18.72
CA TYR A 444 -11.81 2.75 17.28
C TYR A 444 -11.06 1.76 16.38
N THR A 445 -10.17 0.95 16.94
CA THR A 445 -9.31 0.05 16.17
C THR A 445 -10.13 -1.11 15.59
N ALA A 446 -9.87 -1.42 14.32
CA ALA A 446 -10.55 -2.52 13.66
C ALA A 446 -10.16 -3.89 14.25
N PRO A 447 -11.09 -4.86 14.34
CA PRO A 447 -10.83 -6.16 14.97
C PRO A 447 -9.64 -6.91 14.36
N GLU A 448 -9.51 -6.90 13.02
CA GLU A 448 -8.41 -7.55 12.30
C GLU A 448 -7.04 -6.95 12.66
N THR A 449 -6.99 -5.64 12.94
CA THR A 449 -5.75 -4.97 13.34
C THR A 449 -5.31 -5.42 14.73
N LEU A 450 -6.25 -5.77 15.62
CA LEU A 450 -5.96 -6.31 16.94
C LEU A 450 -5.62 -7.81 16.91
N ILE A 451 -6.22 -8.58 16.00
CA ILE A 451 -6.08 -10.04 15.92
C ILE A 451 -4.85 -10.45 15.10
N SER A 452 -4.69 -9.89 13.89
CA SER A 452 -3.65 -10.30 12.93
C SER A 452 -2.56 -9.26 12.70
N LEU A 453 -2.63 -8.13 13.41
CA LEU A 453 -1.70 -6.99 13.26
C LEU A 453 -1.66 -6.42 11.83
N HIS A 454 -2.65 -6.74 11.00
CA HIS A 454 -2.79 -6.25 9.65
C HIS A 454 -3.84 -5.12 9.60
N ALA A 455 -3.52 -4.06 8.88
CA ALA A 455 -4.45 -2.96 8.65
C ALA A 455 -4.42 -2.56 7.18
N ASP A 456 -5.60 -2.35 6.61
CA ASP A 456 -5.80 -1.82 5.27
C ASP A 456 -6.80 -0.65 5.29
N PHE A 457 -7.18 -0.14 4.12
CA PHE A 457 -8.18 0.94 4.04
C PHE A 457 -9.55 0.56 4.64
N LYS A 458 -9.88 -0.74 4.76
CA LYS A 458 -11.11 -1.20 5.40
C LYS A 458 -11.00 -1.14 6.91
N SER A 459 -9.80 -1.20 7.46
CA SER A 459 -9.56 -0.92 8.89
C SER A 459 -9.87 0.56 9.19
N ASP A 460 -9.37 1.50 8.38
CA ASP A 460 -9.73 2.92 8.52
C ASP A 460 -11.24 3.17 8.31
N MET A 461 -11.89 2.40 7.42
CA MET A 461 -13.34 2.45 7.23
C MET A 461 -14.13 2.02 8.47
N PHE A 462 -13.65 1.01 9.18
CA PHE A 462 -14.25 0.60 10.45
C PHE A 462 -14.16 1.73 11.47
N SER A 463 -12.96 2.31 11.65
CA SER A 463 -12.74 3.43 12.56
C SER A 463 -13.60 4.65 12.23
N LEU A 464 -13.76 4.96 10.93
CA LEU A 464 -14.67 5.99 10.45
C LEU A 464 -16.14 5.67 10.80
N GLY A 465 -16.52 4.39 10.69
CA GLY A 465 -17.83 3.91 11.12
C GLY A 465 -18.06 4.12 12.61
N VAL A 466 -17.04 3.92 13.45
CA VAL A 466 -17.11 4.15 14.90
C VAL A 466 -17.29 5.65 15.18
N ILE A 467 -16.51 6.51 14.53
CA ILE A 467 -16.65 7.97 14.61
C ILE A 467 -18.07 8.40 14.23
N ALA A 468 -18.58 7.94 13.09
CA ALA A 468 -19.92 8.30 12.62
C ALA A 468 -21.01 7.85 13.59
N TYR A 469 -20.89 6.62 14.13
CA TYR A 469 -21.82 6.09 15.12
C TYR A 469 -21.81 6.94 16.40
N GLU A 470 -20.62 7.28 16.88
CA GLU A 470 -20.45 8.02 18.12
C GLU A 470 -20.89 9.48 18.00
N LEU A 471 -20.61 10.17 16.89
CA LEU A 471 -21.11 11.52 16.64
C LEU A 471 -22.64 11.59 16.60
N LEU A 472 -23.31 10.51 16.18
CA LEU A 472 -24.77 10.47 16.09
C LEU A 472 -25.47 10.23 17.43
N CYS A 473 -24.84 9.53 18.39
CA CYS A 473 -25.50 9.08 19.61
C CYS A 473 -24.69 9.15 20.91
N SER A 474 -23.43 9.61 20.85
CA SER A 474 -22.50 9.68 22.00
C SER A 474 -22.30 8.35 22.73
N LYS A 475 -22.42 7.23 22.00
CA LYS A 475 -22.16 5.85 22.46
C LYS A 475 -21.28 5.12 21.45
N LEU A 476 -20.63 4.05 21.88
CA LEU A 476 -19.85 3.17 21.00
C LEU A 476 -20.72 2.03 20.45
N PRO A 477 -20.41 1.50 19.25
CA PRO A 477 -21.15 0.40 18.63
C PRO A 477 -20.91 -0.97 19.30
N TYR A 478 -19.79 -1.10 20.02
CA TYR A 478 -19.33 -2.30 20.72
C TYR A 478 -19.05 -2.00 22.20
N LYS A 479 -18.92 -3.06 23.00
CA LYS A 479 -18.43 -2.93 24.38
C LYS A 479 -16.93 -2.67 24.36
N THR A 480 -16.47 -1.75 25.19
CA THR A 480 -15.05 -1.47 25.40
C THR A 480 -14.30 -2.71 25.84
N LEU A 481 -13.20 -2.99 25.15
CA LEU A 481 -12.27 -4.07 25.51
C LEU A 481 -11.32 -3.59 26.61
N PRO A 482 -10.93 -4.46 27.56
CA PRO A 482 -9.86 -4.13 28.49
C PRO A 482 -8.54 -3.99 27.72
N ALA A 483 -7.73 -2.98 28.06
CA ALA A 483 -6.45 -2.72 27.38
C ALA A 483 -5.46 -3.90 27.44
N SER A 484 -5.57 -4.76 28.46
CA SER A 484 -4.74 -5.95 28.64
C SER A 484 -5.21 -7.18 27.85
N HIS A 485 -6.28 -7.08 27.07
CA HIS A 485 -6.91 -8.22 26.41
C HIS A 485 -6.59 -8.25 24.91
N THR A 486 -5.77 -9.21 24.49
CA THR A 486 -5.53 -9.50 23.08
C THR A 486 -6.63 -10.43 22.54
N PRO A 487 -7.51 -9.96 21.64
CA PRO A 487 -8.58 -10.78 21.08
C PRO A 487 -8.01 -11.84 20.12
N ILE A 488 -8.51 -13.07 20.21
CA ILE A 488 -8.11 -14.19 19.35
C ILE A 488 -9.08 -14.37 18.17
N ASP A 489 -10.33 -13.93 18.34
CA ASP A 489 -11.40 -14.04 17.35
C ASP A 489 -12.35 -12.84 17.39
N TYR A 490 -13.31 -12.82 16.46
CA TYR A 490 -14.29 -11.74 16.30
C TYR A 490 -15.48 -11.80 17.28
N SER A 491 -15.50 -12.73 18.26
CA SER A 491 -16.70 -12.99 19.10
C SER A 491 -17.13 -11.81 19.96
N HIS A 492 -16.19 -10.92 20.28
CA HIS A 492 -16.41 -9.73 21.11
C HIS A 492 -17.20 -8.61 20.40
N TRP A 493 -17.22 -8.61 19.06
CA TRP A 493 -17.84 -7.54 18.26
C TRP A 493 -19.29 -7.83 17.88
N GLN A 494 -20.18 -7.71 18.87
CA GLN A 494 -21.63 -7.73 18.64
C GLN A 494 -22.17 -6.32 18.44
N TYR A 495 -22.59 -6.00 17.21
CA TYR A 495 -23.06 -4.68 16.85
C TYR A 495 -24.34 -4.30 17.61
N THR A 496 -24.33 -3.15 18.28
CA THR A 496 -25.53 -2.58 18.88
C THR A 496 -26.17 -1.59 17.91
N SER A 497 -27.42 -1.85 17.49
CA SER A 497 -28.17 -0.93 16.61
C SER A 497 -28.24 0.46 17.22
N ILE A 498 -27.88 1.48 16.43
CA ILE A 498 -27.90 2.87 16.87
C ILE A 498 -29.30 3.34 17.25
N ARG A 499 -30.33 2.71 16.64
CA ARG A 499 -31.75 2.99 16.92
C ARG A 499 -32.18 2.67 18.35
N LYS A 500 -31.37 1.89 19.08
CA LYS A 500 -31.55 1.68 20.53
C LYS A 500 -31.25 2.94 21.34
N TYR A 501 -30.31 3.76 20.87
CA TYR A 501 -29.88 4.99 21.54
C TYR A 501 -30.55 6.24 20.94
N ARG A 502 -30.84 6.22 19.63
CA ARG A 502 -31.43 7.35 18.90
C ARG A 502 -32.49 6.86 17.91
N ALA A 503 -33.75 6.90 18.31
CA ALA A 503 -34.86 6.24 17.61
C ALA A 503 -35.28 6.93 16.28
N ASP A 504 -34.98 8.22 16.12
CA ASP A 504 -35.21 9.02 14.91
C ASP A 504 -34.28 8.63 13.75
N ILE A 505 -33.19 7.90 14.02
CA ILE A 505 -32.29 7.42 12.96
C ILE A 505 -33.05 6.48 12.01
N PRO A 506 -33.05 6.78 10.69
CA PRO A 506 -33.68 5.92 9.71
C PRO A 506 -33.05 4.53 9.69
N PHE A 507 -33.87 3.51 9.49
CA PHE A 507 -33.41 2.11 9.47
C PHE A 507 -32.26 1.88 8.48
N TRP A 508 -32.30 2.51 7.32
CA TRP A 508 -31.26 2.36 6.30
C TRP A 508 -29.91 2.94 6.72
N LEU A 509 -29.90 3.98 7.56
CA LEU A 509 -28.67 4.58 8.07
C LEU A 509 -28.01 3.65 9.10
N ASP A 510 -28.81 3.04 9.98
CA ASP A 510 -28.33 1.98 10.89
C ASP A 510 -27.75 0.77 10.13
N GLN A 511 -28.34 0.39 8.99
CA GLN A 511 -27.80 -0.67 8.13
C GLN A 511 -26.46 -0.29 7.49
N ALA A 512 -26.30 0.97 7.06
CA ALA A 512 -25.04 1.46 6.51
C ALA A 512 -23.91 1.42 7.57
N LEU A 513 -24.21 1.87 8.79
CA LEU A 513 -23.28 1.79 9.93
C LEU A 513 -22.95 0.34 10.27
N MET A 514 -23.95 -0.54 10.36
CA MET A 514 -23.75 -1.96 10.65
C MET A 514 -22.85 -2.65 9.60
N LYS A 515 -22.97 -2.28 8.32
CA LYS A 515 -22.10 -2.81 7.27
C LYS A 515 -20.68 -2.27 7.36
N ALA A 516 -20.49 -0.96 7.57
CA ALA A 516 -19.16 -0.36 7.74
C ALA A 516 -18.44 -0.92 8.98
N LEU A 517 -19.19 -1.20 10.04
CA LEU A 517 -18.71 -1.75 11.30
C LEU A 517 -18.65 -3.29 11.31
N ALA A 518 -18.90 -3.98 10.19
CA ALA A 518 -18.87 -5.45 10.20
C ALA A 518 -17.52 -5.95 10.75
N PRO A 519 -17.49 -6.89 11.72
CA PRO A 519 -16.24 -7.29 12.37
C PRO A 519 -15.21 -7.84 11.38
N LYS A 520 -15.71 -8.58 10.38
CA LYS A 520 -14.93 -9.16 9.30
C LYS A 520 -14.76 -8.17 8.14
N PRO A 521 -13.53 -7.85 7.70
CA PRO A 521 -13.29 -6.87 6.63
C PRO A 521 -13.96 -7.20 5.29
N GLU A 522 -14.11 -8.48 4.95
CA GLU A 522 -14.76 -8.93 3.72
C GLU A 522 -16.26 -8.59 3.67
N LEU A 523 -16.89 -8.30 4.80
CA LEU A 523 -18.29 -7.92 4.89
C LEU A 523 -18.51 -6.39 4.86
N ARG A 524 -17.43 -5.60 4.92
CA ARG A 524 -17.46 -4.14 4.82
C ARG A 524 -17.58 -3.68 3.36
N TYR A 525 -17.69 -2.37 3.15
CA TYR A 525 -17.72 -1.80 1.81
C TYR A 525 -16.39 -1.99 1.06
N HIS A 526 -16.46 -2.02 -0.27
CA HIS A 526 -15.26 -2.14 -1.10
C HIS A 526 -14.61 -0.77 -1.39
N ALA A 527 -15.32 0.33 -1.14
CA ALA A 527 -14.80 1.68 -1.28
C ALA A 527 -15.47 2.66 -0.30
N PHE A 528 -14.73 3.69 0.13
CA PHE A 528 -15.27 4.75 0.99
C PHE A 528 -16.48 5.47 0.37
N SER A 529 -16.52 5.59 -0.97
CA SER A 529 -17.64 6.21 -1.69
C SER A 529 -18.95 5.44 -1.56
N GLU A 530 -18.89 4.10 -1.44
CA GLU A 530 -20.09 3.29 -1.22
C GLU A 530 -20.67 3.57 0.17
N PHE A 531 -19.82 3.59 1.21
CA PHE A 531 -20.22 3.94 2.56
C PHE A 531 -20.81 5.36 2.63
N LEU A 532 -20.14 6.33 2.02
CA LEU A 532 -20.61 7.72 1.97
C LEU A 532 -21.96 7.87 1.24
N THR A 533 -22.20 7.05 0.21
CA THR A 533 -23.48 7.03 -0.50
C THR A 533 -24.58 6.48 0.41
N ASP A 534 -24.34 5.35 1.07
CA ASP A 534 -25.32 4.66 1.90
C ASP A 534 -25.62 5.38 3.23
N ILE A 535 -24.68 6.16 3.77
CA ILE A 535 -24.92 7.02 4.94
C ILE A 535 -25.75 8.27 4.57
N SER A 536 -25.73 8.66 3.28
CA SER A 536 -26.38 9.85 2.75
C SER A 536 -27.76 9.58 2.16
N LYS A 537 -27.97 8.39 1.58
CA LYS A 537 -29.20 8.05 0.84
C LYS A 537 -29.66 6.62 1.18
N PRO A 538 -30.98 6.34 1.13
CA PRO A 538 -31.50 4.99 1.34
C PRO A 538 -30.99 4.00 0.28
N ASN A 539 -30.51 2.84 0.73
CA ASN A 539 -30.14 1.72 -0.15
C ASN A 539 -31.16 0.55 -0.04
N PRO A 540 -31.99 0.30 -1.07
CA PRO A 540 -33.01 -0.76 -1.04
C PRO A 540 -32.42 -2.18 -0.90
N HIS A 541 -31.19 -2.42 -1.37
CA HIS A 541 -30.55 -3.74 -1.29
C HIS A 541 -30.13 -4.10 0.14
N LEU A 542 -29.68 -3.11 0.93
CA LEU A 542 -29.38 -3.32 2.36
C LEU A 542 -30.65 -3.57 3.17
N GLN A 543 -31.72 -2.83 2.88
CA GLN A 543 -33.01 -2.99 3.56
C GLN A 543 -33.63 -4.37 3.35
N SER A 544 -33.60 -4.87 2.10
CA SER A 544 -34.14 -6.18 1.74
C SER A 544 -33.33 -7.34 2.33
N SER A 545 -32.00 -7.20 2.43
CA SER A 545 -31.12 -8.20 3.07
C SER A 545 -31.32 -8.24 4.58
N ALA A 546 -31.48 -7.08 5.23
CA ALA A 546 -31.75 -7.01 6.67
C ALA A 546 -33.10 -7.63 7.04
N ASN A 547 -34.14 -7.46 6.20
CA ASN A 547 -35.47 -8.04 6.41
C ASN A 547 -35.53 -9.57 6.28
N LYS A 548 -34.49 -10.22 5.72
CA LYS A 548 -34.38 -11.68 5.66
C LYS A 548 -33.72 -12.31 6.90
N ILE A 549 -33.24 -11.51 7.85
CA ILE A 549 -32.62 -12.02 9.08
C ILE A 549 -33.73 -12.52 10.03
N SER A 550 -33.71 -13.82 10.34
CA SER A 550 -34.65 -14.49 11.25
C SER A 550 -34.72 -13.80 12.62
N ILE A 551 -35.91 -13.79 13.25
CA ILE A 551 -36.19 -13.22 14.58
C ILE A 551 -35.19 -13.74 15.63
N MET A 552 -34.73 -14.99 15.47
CA MET A 552 -33.70 -15.64 16.30
C MET A 552 -32.38 -14.87 16.39
N LYS A 553 -31.98 -14.14 15.34
CA LYS A 553 -30.77 -13.32 15.31
C LYS A 553 -31.02 -11.86 15.71
N ARG A 554 -32.27 -11.39 15.66
CA ARG A 554 -32.64 -9.99 15.92
C ARG A 554 -32.94 -9.73 17.40
N ASP A 555 -33.66 -10.64 18.05
CA ASP A 555 -33.94 -10.58 19.48
C ASP A 555 -34.18 -12.01 20.03
N PRO A 556 -33.10 -12.73 20.41
CA PRO A 556 -33.23 -14.10 20.91
C PRO A 556 -34.05 -14.16 22.20
N VAL A 557 -34.04 -13.10 23.01
CA VAL A 557 -34.79 -13.04 24.27
C VAL A 557 -36.29 -12.95 24.00
N LEU A 558 -36.72 -12.13 23.03
CA LEU A 558 -38.12 -12.06 22.62
C LEU A 558 -38.60 -13.41 22.05
N LEU A 559 -37.79 -14.08 21.25
CA LEU A 559 -38.09 -15.42 20.72
C LEU A 559 -38.32 -16.42 21.86
N TRP A 560 -37.39 -16.49 22.82
CA TRP A 560 -37.53 -17.41 23.96
C TRP A 560 -38.73 -17.04 24.84
N LYS A 561 -39.02 -15.76 25.05
CA LYS A 561 -40.23 -15.31 25.75
C LYS A 561 -41.51 -15.75 25.02
N SER A 562 -41.56 -15.63 23.69
CA SER A 562 -42.70 -16.09 22.88
C SER A 562 -42.86 -17.61 22.90
N ILE A 563 -41.76 -18.36 22.80
CA ILE A 563 -41.77 -19.82 22.92
C ILE A 563 -42.26 -20.25 24.31
N SER A 564 -41.72 -19.65 25.38
CA SER A 564 -42.15 -19.93 26.75
C SER A 564 -43.63 -19.59 26.97
N LEU A 565 -44.11 -18.47 26.42
CA LEU A 565 -45.53 -18.08 26.50
C LEU A 565 -46.42 -19.08 25.75
N CYS A 566 -46.04 -19.50 24.54
CA CYS A 566 -46.76 -20.53 23.80
C CYS A 566 -46.81 -21.86 24.56
N LEU A 567 -45.68 -22.31 25.12
CA LEU A 567 -45.62 -23.53 25.92
C LEU A 567 -46.50 -23.44 27.16
N PHE A 568 -46.53 -22.28 27.81
CA PHE A 568 -47.39 -22.02 28.96
C PHE A 568 -48.88 -22.08 28.60
N ILE A 569 -49.28 -21.49 27.47
CA ILE A 569 -50.66 -21.56 26.96
C ILE A 569 -51.04 -23.01 26.62
N ILE A 570 -50.16 -23.76 25.95
CA ILE A 570 -50.39 -25.18 25.63
C ILE A 570 -50.57 -25.99 26.91
N LEU A 571 -49.75 -25.75 27.93
CA LEU A 571 -49.85 -26.42 29.23
C LEU A 571 -51.22 -26.14 29.89
N LEU A 572 -51.68 -24.89 29.87
CA LEU A 572 -53.01 -24.51 30.37
C LEU A 572 -54.13 -25.21 29.60
N CYS A 573 -54.06 -25.25 28.27
CA CYS A 573 -55.04 -25.96 27.45
C CYS A 573 -55.08 -27.46 27.77
N VAL A 574 -53.93 -28.11 27.91
CA VAL A 574 -53.85 -29.53 28.29
C VAL A 574 -54.47 -29.76 29.67
N LEU A 575 -54.24 -28.87 30.62
CA LEU A 575 -54.78 -28.99 31.98
C LEU A 575 -56.30 -28.77 32.02
N ILE A 576 -56.84 -27.89 31.18
CA ILE A 576 -58.29 -27.68 31.00
C ILE A 576 -58.95 -28.88 30.32
N ILE A 577 -58.28 -29.54 29.37
CA ILE A 577 -58.83 -30.72 28.65
C ILE A 577 -58.80 -31.99 29.53
N LYS A 578 -57.92 -32.04 30.53
CA LYS A 578 -57.77 -33.19 31.44
C LYS A 578 -58.67 -33.15 32.68
N ASN A 579 -59.29 -32.02 32.97
CA ASN A 579 -60.36 -31.86 33.97
C ASN A 579 -61.71 -31.85 33.27
#